data_AF-X1A5R5-F1
#
_entry.id   AF-X1A5R5-F1
#
_cell.length_a   1.000
_cell.length_b   1.000
_cell.length_c   1.000
_cell.angle_alpha   90.00
_cell.angle_beta   90.00
_cell.angle_gamma   90.00
#
_symmetry.space_group_name_H-M   'P 1'
#
loop_
_entity.id
_entity.type
_entity.pdbx_description
1 polymer ?
#
loop_
_entity_poly.entity_id
_entity_poly.type
_entity_poly.pdbx_seq_one_letter_code
_entity_poly.pdbx_strand_id
1 'polypeptide(L)' 'RHHENALARIEFLPEDFPKVLKHENLNLIKEKFKELGFSYITIDLEGFRSGSMNLPIIKE' A
#
# COMPACT_ATOMS: atom_id res chain seq x y z
N ARG A 1 -21.39 14.22 9.16
CA ARG A 1 -21.14 13.80 7.74
C ARG A 1 -20.19 12.62 7.82
N HIS A 2 -20.69 11.40 7.60
CA HIS A 2 -20.06 10.12 7.98
C HIS A 2 -19.41 9.42 6.78
N HIS A 3 -18.28 9.90 6.27
CA HIS A 3 -17.56 9.23 5.16
C HIS A 3 -16.04 9.23 5.35
N GLU A 4 -15.54 9.16 6.59
CA GLU A 4 -14.08 9.11 6.84
C GLU A 4 -13.45 7.75 6.51
N ASN A 5 -14.23 6.69 6.26
CA ASN A 5 -13.73 5.31 6.30
C ASN A 5 -13.59 4.59 4.95
N ALA A 6 -13.54 5.30 3.82
CA ALA A 6 -13.40 4.68 2.50
C ALA A 6 -12.07 5.00 1.79
N LEU A 7 -11.03 5.38 2.56
CA LEU A 7 -9.68 5.61 2.06
C LEU A 7 -8.79 4.40 2.36
N ALA A 8 -8.23 3.79 1.33
CA ALA A 8 -7.14 2.85 1.46
C ALA A 8 -5.81 3.57 1.24
N ARG A 9 -4.88 3.41 2.19
CA ARG A 9 -3.48 3.81 2.04
C ARG A 9 -2.63 2.55 1.96
N ILE A 10 -1.91 2.39 0.86
CA ILE A 10 -1.06 1.23 0.62
C ILE A 10 0.40 1.67 0.72
N GLU A 11 1.16 0.94 1.52
CA GLU A 11 2.59 1.13 1.70
C GLU A 11 3.30 -0.03 1.01
N PHE A 12 4.24 0.28 0.13
CA PHE A 12 5.07 -0.70 -0.58
C PHE A 12 6.52 -0.53 -0.20
N LEU A 13 7.29 -1.61 -0.29
CA LEU A 13 8.74 -1.47 -0.24
C LEU A 13 9.22 -0.60 -1.41
N PRO A 14 10.23 0.28 -1.21
CA PRO A 14 10.75 1.12 -2.29
C PRO A 14 11.15 0.35 -3.56
N GLU A 15 11.69 -0.85 -3.41
CA GLU A 15 12.07 -1.74 -4.51
C GLU A 15 10.88 -2.26 -5.34
N ASP A 16 9.67 -2.25 -4.80
CA ASP A 16 8.47 -2.73 -5.48
C ASP A 16 7.78 -1.67 -6.36
N PHE A 17 8.10 -0.38 -6.19
CA PHE A 17 7.46 0.70 -6.95
C PHE A 17 7.50 0.50 -8.48
N PRO A 18 8.63 0.12 -9.11
CA PRO A 18 8.67 -0.07 -10.55
C PRO A 18 7.72 -1.15 -11.06
N LYS A 19 7.40 -2.16 -10.23
CA LYS A 19 6.42 -3.20 -10.53
C LYS A 19 5.01 -2.68 -10.28
N VAL A 20 4.76 -2.08 -9.11
CA VAL A 20 3.43 -1.62 -8.68
C VAL A 20 2.88 -0.54 -9.60
N LEU A 21 3.73 0.42 -10.02
CA LEU A 21 3.31 1.58 -10.82
C LEU A 21 3.04 1.24 -12.30
N LYS A 22 3.21 -0.02 -12.72
CA LYS A 22 2.77 -0.46 -14.04
C LYS A 22 1.25 -0.36 -14.14
N HIS A 23 0.76 0.07 -15.30
CA HIS A 23 -0.67 0.35 -15.53
C HIS A 23 -1.58 -0.86 -15.21
N GLU A 24 -1.15 -2.06 -15.59
CA GLU A 24 -1.86 -3.31 -15.30
C GLU A 24 -2.04 -3.57 -13.80
N ASN A 25 -0.99 -3.32 -13.00
CA ASN A 25 -1.02 -3.55 -11.56
C ASN A 25 -1.82 -2.45 -10.85
N LEU A 26 -1.70 -1.20 -11.28
CA LEU A 26 -2.54 -0.12 -10.76
C LEU A 26 -4.04 -0.37 -11.03
N ASN A 27 -4.39 -0.90 -12.21
CA ASN A 27 -5.76 -1.27 -12.52
C ASN A 27 -6.26 -2.41 -11.63
N LEU A 28 -5.46 -3.46 -11.46
CA LEU A 28 -5.79 -4.57 -10.58
C LEU A 28 -6.01 -4.11 -9.12
N ILE A 29 -5.09 -3.28 -8.59
CA ILE A 29 -5.22 -2.71 -7.24
C ILE A 29 -6.51 -1.89 -7.13
N LYS A 30 -6.77 -0.99 -8.08
CA LYS A 30 -7.97 -0.16 -8.11
C LYS A 30 -9.25 -0.99 -8.12
N GLU A 31 -9.33 -2.02 -8.97
CA GLU A 31 -10.51 -2.88 -9.06
C GLU A 31 -10.76 -3.63 -7.75
N LYS A 32 -9.72 -4.28 -7.20
CA LYS A 32 -9.83 -5.04 -5.96
C LYS A 32 -10.21 -4.17 -4.76
N PHE A 33 -9.65 -2.99 -4.63
CA PHE A 33 -9.98 -2.12 -3.50
C PHE A 33 -11.37 -1.47 -3.66
N LYS A 34 -11.83 -1.21 -4.88
CA LYS A 34 -13.21 -0.76 -5.11
C LYS A 34 -14.23 -1.86 -4.81
N GLU A 35 -13.95 -3.12 -5.16
CA GLU A 35 -14.77 -4.27 -4.76
C GLU A 35 -14.91 -4.39 -3.24
N LEU A 36 -13.87 -4.00 -2.49
CA LEU A 36 -13.86 -3.97 -1.02
C LEU A 36 -14.56 -2.75 -0.40
N GLY A 37 -15.08 -1.82 -1.21
CA GLY A 37 -15.82 -0.65 -0.75
C GLY A 37 -14.97 0.61 -0.52
N PHE A 38 -13.68 0.60 -0.89
CA PHE A 38 -12.86 1.81 -0.81
C PHE A 38 -13.18 2.77 -1.97
N SER A 39 -13.45 4.03 -1.63
CA SER A 39 -13.71 5.11 -2.57
C SER A 39 -12.43 5.73 -3.12
N TYR A 40 -11.38 5.75 -2.29
CA TYR A 40 -10.09 6.33 -2.63
C TYR A 40 -8.97 5.36 -2.29
N ILE A 41 -8.00 5.24 -3.21
CA ILE A 41 -6.79 4.46 -3.01
C ILE A 41 -5.62 5.42 -3.15
N THR A 42 -4.73 5.41 -2.17
CA THR A 42 -3.50 6.22 -2.12
C THR A 42 -2.32 5.31 -1.90
N ILE A 43 -1.18 5.70 -2.47
CA ILE A 43 0.10 5.03 -2.24
C ILE A 43 0.95 5.99 -1.41
N ASP A 44 1.51 5.50 -0.31
CA ASP A 44 2.49 6.27 0.45
C ASP A 44 3.80 6.30 -0.35
N LEU A 45 4.23 7.50 -0.75
CA LEU A 45 5.45 7.70 -1.53
C LEU A 45 6.72 7.53 -0.69
N GLU A 46 6.61 7.64 0.63
CA GLU A 46 7.72 7.32 1.53
C GLU A 46 7.99 5.81 1.62
N GLY A 47 7.04 5.01 1.11
CA GLY A 47 7.07 3.56 1.15
C GLY A 47 6.94 3.00 2.56
N PHE A 48 6.96 1.68 2.64
CA PHE A 48 7.06 0.98 3.91
C PHE A 48 8.48 1.14 4.46
N ARG A 49 8.60 1.78 5.62
CA ARG A 49 9.87 1.88 6.36
C ARG A 49 9.81 0.92 7.53
N SER A 50 10.74 -0.03 7.61
CA SER A 50 10.94 -0.86 8.81
C SER A 50 11.39 0.04 9.96
N GLY A 51 10.43 0.52 10.75
CA GLY A 51 10.66 1.58 11.73
C GLY A 51 9.95 1.41 13.07
N SER A 52 9.31 0.27 13.36
CA SER A 52 8.68 0.08 14.67
C SER A 52 8.56 -1.35 15.21
N MET A 53 8.87 -2.41 14.46
CA MET A 53 8.94 -3.77 15.01
C MET A 53 9.59 -4.73 14.02
N ASN A 54 10.63 -5.44 14.47
CA ASN A 54 11.45 -6.45 13.77
C ASN A 54 12.79 -5.95 13.22
N LEU A 55 13.71 -5.62 14.13
CA LEU A 55 15.11 -5.97 13.91
C LEU A 55 15.20 -7.51 13.86
N PRO A 56 15.78 -8.14 12.82
CA PRO A 56 16.08 -9.56 12.89
C PRO A 56 17.06 -9.76 14.04
N ILE A 57 16.70 -10.62 14.99
CA ILE A 57 17.65 -11.13 15.97
C ILE A 57 18.65 -11.97 15.17
N ILE A 58 19.80 -11.39 14.85
CA ILE A 58 20.93 -12.16 14.33
C ILE A 58 21.41 -13.01 15.52
N LYS A 59 21.12 -14.32 15.47
CA LYS A 59 21.76 -15.29 16.36
C LYS A 59 23.02 -15.79 15.66
N GLU A 60 24.16 -15.59 16.31
CA GLU A 60 25.39 -16.37 16.08
C GLU A 60 25.20 -17.83 16.52
#